data_AF-W6XYV5-F1
#
_entry.id   AF-W6XYV5-F1
#
_cell.length_a   1.000
_cell.length_b   1.000
_cell.length_c   1.000
_cell.angle_alpha   90.00
_cell.angle_beta   90.00
_cell.angle_gamma   90.00
#
_symmetry.space_group_name_H-M   'P 1'
#
loop_
_entity.id
_entity.type
_entity.pdbx_description
1 polymer ?
#
loop_
_entity_poly.entity_id
_entity_poly.type
_entity_poly.pdbx_seq_one_letter_code
_entity_poly.pdbx_strand_id
1 'polypeptide(L)'
;ESAPPHHRWLLMGTYNVALTVGNGIATGVCAGSARQSPTNDWQWRVPIACQIPLSVLLVVTFLLFPKSPRWLIPRRKYDDTRVDLPKFFDLDQHAEAVTTQMDIIAAAIE
;
A
#
# COMPACT_ATOMS: atom_id res chain seq x y z
N GLU A 1 6.88 6.42 3.04
CA GLU A 1 7.31 7.26 1.89
C GLU A 1 6.24 8.28 1.49
N SER A 2 4.97 7.88 1.47
CA SER A 2 3.83 8.78 1.21
C SER A 2 3.15 9.30 2.49
N ALA A 3 3.73 9.03 3.67
CA ALA A 3 3.11 9.31 4.96
C ALA A 3 3.68 10.60 5.59
N PRO A 4 2.81 11.51 6.07
CA PRO A 4 3.22 12.69 6.83
C PRO A 4 4.03 12.29 8.07
N PRO A 5 5.03 13.10 8.50
CA PRO A 5 5.91 12.75 9.61
C PRO A 5 5.18 12.40 10.91
N HIS A 6 4.06 13.08 11.17
CA HIS A 6 3.29 12.97 12.42
C HIS A 6 2.40 11.72 12.49
N HIS A 7 1.95 11.17 11.35
CA HIS A 7 1.08 9.98 11.29
C HIS A 7 1.81 8.69 10.88
N ARG A 8 3.12 8.76 10.60
CA ARG A 8 3.87 7.63 10.03
C ARG A 8 3.80 6.36 10.88
N TRP A 9 3.89 6.50 12.20
CA TRP A 9 3.84 5.37 13.14
C TRP A 9 2.47 4.70 13.16
N LEU A 10 1.38 5.48 13.03
CA LEU A 10 0.02 4.96 12.98
C LEU A 10 -0.20 4.15 11.69
N LEU A 11 0.22 4.69 10.54
CA LEU A 11 0.14 4.00 9.24
C LEU A 11 0.90 2.66 9.26
N MET A 12 2.10 2.64 9.84
CA MET A 12 2.88 1.40 9.98
C MET A 12 2.26 0.42 10.99
N GLY A 13 1.65 0.94 12.06
CA GLY A 13 0.91 0.13 13.04
C GLY A 13 -0.29 -0.56 12.40
N THR A 14 -1.13 0.20 11.68
CA THR A 14 -2.29 -0.34 10.96
C THR A 14 -1.88 -1.39 9.92
N TYR A 15 -0.76 -1.19 9.22
CA TYR A 15 -0.23 -2.18 8.29
C TYR A 15 0.11 -3.51 8.99
N ASN A 16 0.79 -3.47 10.14
CA ASN A 16 1.13 -4.68 10.90
C ASN A 16 -0.11 -5.39 11.47
N VAL A 17 -1.11 -4.63 11.93
CA VAL A 17 -2.38 -5.20 12.39
C VAL A 17 -3.08 -5.92 11.24
N ALA A 18 -3.16 -5.29 10.06
CA ALA A 18 -3.76 -5.89 8.87
C ALA A 18 -3.02 -7.18 8.45
N LEU A 19 -1.68 -7.19 8.48
CA LEU A 19 -0.88 -8.39 8.22
C LEU A 19 -1.20 -9.52 9.21
N THR A 20 -1.27 -9.20 10.49
CA THR A 20 -1.53 -10.19 11.55
C THR A 20 -2.92 -10.80 11.38
N VAL A 21 -3.93 -9.97 11.10
CA VAL A 21 -5.30 -10.43 10.83
C VAL A 21 -5.34 -11.32 9.58
N GLY A 22 -4.68 -10.91 8.50
CA GLY A 22 -4.59 -11.71 7.27
C GLY A 22 -3.96 -13.08 7.50
N ASN A 23 -2.89 -13.14 8.30
CA ASN A 23 -2.24 -14.41 8.67
C ASN A 23 -3.17 -15.30 9.50
N GLY A 24 -3.93 -14.72 10.44
CA GLY A 24 -4.94 -15.46 11.20
C GLY A 24 -6.01 -16.09 10.30
N ILE A 25 -6.52 -15.35 9.32
CA ILE A 25 -7.49 -15.87 8.35
C ILE A 25 -6.88 -16.99 7.51
N ALA A 26 -5.66 -16.80 6.98
CA ALA A 26 -4.96 -17.79 6.18
C ALA A 26 -4.74 -19.10 6.97
N THR A 27 -4.33 -18.98 8.23
CA THR A 27 -4.16 -20.13 9.13
C THR A 27 -5.48 -20.86 9.36
N GLY A 28 -6.59 -20.13 9.54
CA GLY A 28 -7.93 -20.72 9.67
C GLY A 28 -8.38 -21.48 8.42
N VAL A 29 -8.12 -20.94 7.23
CA VAL A 29 -8.43 -21.59 5.95
C VAL A 29 -7.58 -22.87 5.76
N CYS A 30 -6.29 -22.82 6.07
CA CYS A 30 -5.39 -23.98 6.01
C CYS A 30 -5.78 -25.06 7.02
N ALA A 31 -6.16 -24.69 8.25
CA ALA A 31 -6.63 -25.63 9.26
C ALA A 31 -7.97 -26.29 8.86
N GLY A 32 -8.86 -25.53 8.22
CA GLY A 32 -10.11 -26.05 7.67
C GLY A 32 -9.91 -27.01 6.51
N SER A 33 -8.98 -26.70 5.60
CA SER A 33 -8.68 -27.56 4.46
C SER A 33 -7.94 -28.83 4.88
N ALA A 34 -7.07 -28.77 5.89
CA ALA A 34 -6.33 -29.93 6.43
C ALA A 34 -7.23 -31.00 7.08
N ARG A 35 -8.49 -30.67 7.40
CA ARG A 35 -9.48 -31.65 7.93
C ARG A 35 -10.13 -32.51 6.84
N GLN A 36 -9.89 -32.22 5.56
CA GLN A 36 -10.41 -33.04 4.48
C GLN A 36 -9.63 -34.36 4.37
N SER A 37 -10.22 -35.37 3.72
CA SER A 37 -9.58 -36.68 3.55
C SER A 37 -8.22 -36.56 2.82
N PRO A 38 -7.17 -37.29 3.23
CA PRO A 38 -5.83 -37.27 2.60
C PRO A 38 -5.85 -37.56 1.09
N THR A 39 -6.86 -38.27 0.61
CA THR A 39 -7.06 -38.62 -0.80
C THR A 39 -7.69 -37.50 -1.63
N ASN A 40 -8.07 -36.38 -1.00
CA ASN A 40 -8.75 -35.28 -1.66
C ASN A 40 -7.76 -34.17 -2.06
N ASP A 41 -7.55 -33.97 -3.35
CA ASP A 41 -6.67 -32.92 -3.90
C ASP A 41 -7.06 -31.49 -3.52
N TRP A 42 -8.26 -31.31 -2.99
CA TRP A 42 -8.76 -30.00 -2.58
C TRP A 42 -8.10 -29.44 -1.31
N GLN A 43 -7.37 -30.25 -0.53
CA GLN A 43 -6.67 -29.80 0.68
C GLN A 43 -5.71 -28.64 0.44
N TRP A 44 -4.91 -28.72 -0.64
CA TRP A 44 -3.90 -27.72 -0.98
C TRP A 44 -4.43 -26.68 -1.98
N ARG A 45 -5.46 -27.03 -2.76
CA ARG A 45 -6.07 -26.13 -3.75
C ARG A 45 -6.92 -25.05 -3.10
N VAL A 46 -7.63 -25.36 -2.01
CA VAL A 46 -8.50 -24.40 -1.32
C VAL A 46 -7.74 -23.18 -0.77
N PRO A 47 -6.61 -23.34 -0.06
CA PRO A 47 -5.81 -22.19 0.39
C PRO A 47 -5.33 -21.30 -0.75
N ILE A 48 -4.91 -21.89 -1.87
CA ILE A 48 -4.44 -21.15 -3.05
C ILE A 48 -5.62 -20.40 -3.70
N ALA A 49 -6.74 -21.09 -3.92
CA ALA A 49 -7.93 -20.51 -4.52
C ALA A 49 -8.49 -19.32 -3.70
N CYS A 50 -8.37 -19.37 -2.37
CA CYS A 50 -8.79 -18.29 -1.49
C CYS A 50 -7.88 -17.04 -1.58
N GLN A 51 -6.60 -17.21 -1.89
CA GLN A 51 -5.63 -16.11 -1.99
C GLN A 51 -5.74 -15.34 -3.31
N ILE A 52 -6.11 -16.01 -4.41
CA ILE A 52 -6.23 -15.40 -5.75
C ILE A 52 -7.10 -14.12 -5.76
N PRO A 53 -8.37 -14.12 -5.26
CA PRO A 53 -9.19 -12.91 -5.30
C PRO A 53 -8.62 -11.79 -4.44
N LEU A 54 -7.96 -12.10 -3.33
CA LEU A 54 -7.29 -11.10 -2.48
C LEU A 54 -6.10 -10.46 -3.20
N SER A 55 -5.30 -11.25 -3.92
CA SER A 55 -4.20 -10.74 -4.75
C SER A 55 -4.71 -9.86 -5.89
N VAL A 56 -5.80 -10.25 -6.56
CA VAL A 56 -6.40 -9.43 -7.63
C VAL A 56 -6.89 -8.10 -7.07
N LEU A 57 -7.58 -8.10 -5.92
CA LEU A 57 -8.03 -6.88 -5.25
C LEU A 57 -6.86 -5.94 -4.92
N LEU A 58 -5.74 -6.50 -4.45
CA LEU A 58 -4.53 -5.73 -4.15
C LEU A 58 -3.95 -5.09 -5.42
N VAL A 59 -3.86 -5.83 -6.53
CA VAL A 59 -3.38 -5.30 -7.82
C VAL A 59 -4.29 -4.18 -8.33
N VAL A 60 -5.60 -4.36 -8.28
CA VAL A 60 -6.56 -3.32 -8.70
C VAL A 60 -6.40 -2.06 -7.86
N THR A 61 -6.29 -2.21 -6.54
CA THR A 61 -6.12 -1.08 -5.63
C THR A 61 -4.78 -0.37 -5.86
N PHE A 62 -3.73 -1.13 -6.15
CA PHE A 62 -2.41 -0.59 -6.48
C PHE A 62 -2.43 0.25 -7.75
N LEU A 63 -3.15 -0.18 -8.80
CA LEU A 63 -3.29 0.58 -10.05
C LEU A 63 -4.04 1.90 -9.87
N LEU A 64 -4.94 1.99 -8.88
CA LEU A 64 -5.66 3.21 -8.54
C LEU A 64 -4.86 4.17 -7.65
N PHE A 65 -3.76 3.71 -7.04
CA PHE A 65 -3.01 4.50 -6.07
C PHE A 65 -2.17 5.58 -6.78
N PRO A 66 -2.22 6.85 -6.33
CA PRO A 66 -1.40 7.91 -6.91
C PRO A 66 0.09 7.61 -6.73
N LYS A 67 0.91 8.05 -7.69
CA LYS A 67 2.35 7.79 -7.67
C LYS A 67 3.01 8.51 -6.48
N SER A 68 4.01 7.86 -5.89
CA SER A 68 4.76 8.44 -4.77
C SER A 68 5.47 9.72 -5.21
N PRO A 69 5.31 10.85 -4.49
CA PRO A 69 5.91 12.13 -4.85
C PRO A 69 7.44 12.10 -4.86
N ARG A 70 8.07 11.30 -3.98
CA ARG A 70 9.54 11.13 -3.96
C ARG A 70 10.07 10.44 -5.22
N TRP A 71 9.24 9.66 -5.92
CA TRP A 71 9.62 9.01 -7.19
C TRP A 71 9.52 9.98 -8.38
N LEU A 72 8.65 10.99 -8.30
CA LEU A 72 8.43 11.98 -9.36
C LEU A 72 9.48 13.09 -9.39
N ILE A 73 9.99 13.51 -8.22
CA ILE A 73 10.98 14.58 -8.06
C ILE A 73 12.30 14.34 -8.83
N PRO A 74 13.01 13.20 -8.65
CA PRO A 74 14.27 12.95 -9.37
C PRO A 74 14.07 12.72 -10.88
N ARG A 75 12.83 12.49 -11.33
CA ARG A 75 12.48 12.32 -12.76
C ARG A 75 12.13 13.64 -13.46
N ARG A 76 12.36 14.79 -12.80
CA ARG A 76 12.05 16.15 -13.28
C ARG A 76 10.58 16.35 -13.72
N LYS A 77 9.66 15.53 -13.20
CA LYS A 77 8.23 15.65 -13.46
C LYS A 77 7.57 16.56 -12.43
N TYR A 78 7.96 17.83 -12.43
CA TYR A 78 7.50 18.80 -11.44
C TYR A 78 5.99 19.07 -11.55
N ASP A 79 5.43 19.03 -12.76
CA ASP A 79 3.98 19.23 -12.98
C ASP A 79 3.15 18.05 -12.46
N ASP A 80 3.56 16.80 -12.73
CA ASP A 80 2.90 15.61 -12.17
C ASP A 80 2.98 15.62 -10.63
N THR A 81 4.11 16.08 -10.07
CA THR A 81 4.31 16.18 -8.62
C THR A 81 3.38 17.23 -7.99
N ARG A 82 3.13 18.36 -8.67
CA ARG A 82 2.19 19.39 -8.21
C ARG A 82 0.73 18.94 -8.21
N VAL A 83 0.37 17.96 -9.03
CA VAL A 83 -0.99 17.40 -9.07
C VAL A 83 -1.18 16.30 -8.02
N ASP A 84 -0.17 15.47 -7.79
CA ASP A 84 -0.29 14.30 -6.91
C ASP A 84 0.10 14.56 -5.44
N LEU A 85 1.03 15.48 -5.15
CA LEU A 85 1.45 15.83 -3.78
C LEU A 85 0.30 16.38 -2.91
N PRO A 86 -0.58 17.26 -3.42
CA PRO A 86 -1.78 17.75 -2.72
C PRO A 86 -2.65 16.63 -2.14
N LYS A 87 -2.79 15.51 -2.86
CA LYS A 87 -3.64 14.38 -2.48
C LYS A 87 -3.15 13.65 -1.22
N PHE A 88 -1.87 13.78 -0.88
CA PHE A 88 -1.28 13.14 0.30
C PHE A 88 -1.28 14.02 1.55
N PHE A 89 -1.27 15.34 1.36
CA PHE A 89 -1.12 16.32 2.45
C PHE A 89 -2.35 17.21 2.65
N ASP A 90 -3.40 17.01 1.85
CA ASP A 90 -4.63 17.83 1.86
C ASP A 90 -4.32 19.33 1.73
N LEU A 91 -3.38 19.65 0.84
CA LEU A 91 -2.93 21.03 0.56
C LEU A 91 -3.56 21.52 -0.74
N ASP A 92 -3.79 22.82 -0.87
CA ASP A 92 -4.21 23.40 -2.15
C ASP A 92 -3.07 23.33 -3.19
N GLN A 93 -3.40 23.04 -4.44
CA GLN A 93 -2.42 22.75 -5.50
C GLN A 93 -1.51 23.96 -5.81
N HIS A 94 -1.97 25.16 -5.49
CA HIS A 94 -1.25 26.42 -5.71
C HIS A 94 -0.69 27.05 -4.44
N ALA A 95 -0.86 26.41 -3.28
CA ALA A 95 -0.30 26.92 -2.04
C ALA A 95 1.24 26.89 -2.07
N GLU A 96 1.87 27.96 -1.58
CA GLU A 96 3.32 28.06 -1.41
C GLU A 96 3.88 26.85 -0.64
N ALA A 97 3.09 26.32 0.31
CA ALA A 97 3.37 25.12 1.08
C ALA A 97 3.72 23.89 0.22
N VAL A 98 3.11 23.71 -0.96
CA VAL A 98 3.42 22.59 -1.86
C VAL A 98 4.84 22.72 -2.41
N THR A 99 5.25 23.94 -2.76
CA THR A 99 6.61 24.22 -3.26
C THR A 99 7.64 24.02 -2.16
N THR A 100 7.39 24.52 -0.94
CA THR A 100 8.27 24.28 0.21
C THR A 100 8.44 22.78 0.52
N GLN A 101 7.36 22.00 0.43
CA GLN A 101 7.43 20.54 0.65
C GLN A 101 8.21 19.83 -0.46
N MET A 102 8.07 20.26 -1.71
CA MET A 102 8.87 19.71 -2.83
C MET A 102 10.36 19.96 -2.61
N ASP A 103 10.74 21.16 -2.15
CA ASP A 103 12.14 21.51 -1.86
C ASP A 103 12.71 20.71 -0.68
N ILE A 104 11.95 20.55 0.41
CA ILE A 104 12.34 19.69 1.55
C ILE A 104 12.59 18.25 1.09
N ILE A 105 11.72 17.72 0.22
CA ILE A 105 11.86 16.36 -0.28
C ILE A 105 13.05 16.23 -1.22
N ALA A 106 13.30 17.22 -2.09
CA ALA A 106 14.47 17.25 -2.97
C ALA A 106 15.78 17.31 -2.18
N ALA A 107 15.87 18.16 -1.16
CA ALA A 107 17.03 18.28 -0.29
C ALA A 107 17.29 17.01 0.55
N ALA A 108 16.27 16.17 0.80
CA ALA A 108 16.41 14.91 1.50
C ALA A 108 16.75 13.72 0.57
N ILE A 109 16.91 13.95 -0.74
CA ILE A 109 17.30 12.95 -1.74
C ILE A 109 18.77 13.14 -2.17
N GLU A 110 19.30 14.37 -2.07
CA GLU A 110 20.75 14.66 -2.14
C GLU A 110 21.49 14.14 -0.90
#